data_AF-A0A0A2GST1-F1
#
_entry.id   AF-A0A0A2GST1-F1
#
_cell.length_a   1.000
_cell.length_b   1.000
_cell.length_c   1.000
_cell.angle_alpha   90.00
_cell.angle_beta   90.00
_cell.angle_gamma   90.00
#
_symmetry.space_group_name_H-M   'P 1'
#
loop_
_entity.id
_entity.type
_entity.pdbx_description
1 polymer ?
#
loop_
_entity_poly.entity_id
_entity_poly.type
_entity_poly.pdbx_seq_one_letter_code
_entity_poly.pdbx_strand_id
1 'polypeptide(L)'
;MAKRNADPISISQALGEFVEKNKLSKGMDKVDVTAAWYKLNPAFETYTTSIRFDRETLFVNLSSSVFREELSYGKEKIRTMLNEELGREVIKKLILR
;
A
#
# COMPACT_ATOMS: atom_id res chain seq x y z
N MET A 1 0.60 31.34 49.22
CA MET A 1 1.19 31.01 47.91
C MET A 1 1.57 29.53 47.89
N ALA A 2 1.71 28.96 46.68
CA ALA A 2 2.16 27.60 46.34
C ALA A 2 1.07 26.51 46.36
N LYS A 3 0.88 25.68 45.34
CA LYS A 3 1.41 25.62 43.95
C LYS A 3 0.46 24.65 43.22
N ARG A 4 0.03 25.03 42.02
CA ARG A 4 -0.63 24.18 41.02
C ARG A 4 0.28 22.98 40.71
N ASN A 5 -0.22 21.76 40.85
CA ASN A 5 0.26 20.63 40.05
C ASN A 5 -0.90 20.23 39.15
N ALA A 6 -0.88 20.79 37.93
CA ALA A 6 -1.65 20.28 36.83
C ALA A 6 -0.81 19.16 36.22
N ASP A 7 -1.30 17.92 36.29
CA ASP A 7 -0.74 16.79 35.57
C ASP A 7 -0.62 17.13 34.07
N PRO A 8 0.60 17.13 33.50
CA PRO A 8 0.75 17.14 32.06
C PRO A 8 0.45 15.72 31.58
N ILE A 9 -0.81 15.48 31.21
CA ILE A 9 -1.18 14.30 30.40
C ILE A 9 -0.26 14.35 29.18
N SER A 10 0.73 13.47 29.20
CA SER A 10 1.83 13.49 28.25
C SER A 10 1.27 13.09 26.90
N ILE A 11 1.27 14.05 25.96
CA ILE A 11 0.94 13.88 24.54
C ILE A 11 1.62 12.64 23.90
N SER A 12 2.71 12.16 24.52
CA SER A 12 3.41 10.92 24.18
C SER A 12 2.55 9.64 24.23
N GLN A 13 1.58 9.52 25.15
CA GLN A 13 0.73 8.32 25.22
C GLN A 13 -0.31 8.25 24.09
N ALA A 14 -0.83 9.39 23.63
CA ALA A 14 -1.77 9.42 22.51
C ALA A 14 -1.11 9.21 21.13
N LEU A 15 0.20 9.50 21.01
CA LEU A 15 0.96 9.31 19.78
C LEU A 15 1.36 7.84 19.55
N GLY A 16 1.63 7.08 20.61
CA GLY A 16 2.00 5.66 20.52
C GLY A 16 0.88 4.79 19.95
N GLU A 17 -0.33 4.92 20.50
CA GLU A 17 -1.50 4.15 20.08
C GLU A 17 -1.95 4.50 18.64
N PHE A 18 -1.79 5.76 18.21
CA PHE A 18 -2.11 6.17 16.85
C PHE A 18 -1.11 5.63 15.82
N VAL A 19 0.17 5.53 16.19
CA VAL A 19 1.24 5.02 15.33
C VAL A 19 1.17 3.49 15.18
N GLU A 20 0.83 2.76 16.24
CA GLU A 20 0.68 1.29 16.16
C GLU A 20 -0.50 0.88 15.29
N LYS A 21 -1.69 1.47 15.51
CA LYS A 21 -2.89 1.19 14.72
C LYS A 21 -2.68 1.48 13.22
N ASN A 22 -2.02 2.60 12.90
CA ASN A 22 -1.73 2.97 11.52
C ASN A 22 -0.68 2.06 10.86
N LYS A 23 0.33 1.59 11.60
CA LYS A 23 1.34 0.67 11.07
C LYS A 23 0.76 -0.72 10.80
N LEU A 24 -0.14 -1.20 11.67
CA LEU A 24 -0.87 -2.45 11.50
C LEU A 24 -1.80 -2.41 10.27
N SER A 25 -2.62 -1.35 10.13
CA SER A 25 -3.47 -1.19 8.94
C SER A 25 -2.65 -1.03 7.65
N LYS A 26 -1.59 -0.20 7.66
CA LYS A 26 -0.68 -0.07 6.49
C LYS A 26 0.08 -1.35 6.17
N GLY A 27 0.35 -2.19 7.16
CA GLY A 27 0.96 -3.51 6.99
C GLY A 27 0.00 -4.48 6.32
N MET A 28 -1.25 -4.54 6.79
CA MET A 28 -2.32 -5.32 6.15
C MET A 28 -2.57 -4.87 4.71
N ASP A 29 -2.67 -3.55 4.48
CA ASP A 29 -2.85 -3.00 3.12
C ASP A 29 -1.74 -3.47 2.15
N LYS A 30 -0.49 -3.61 2.62
CA LYS A 30 0.61 -4.11 1.78
C LYS A 30 0.47 -5.59 1.44
N VAL A 31 0.07 -6.41 2.42
CA VAL A 31 -0.13 -7.85 2.22
C VAL A 31 -1.29 -8.09 1.27
N ASP A 32 -2.41 -7.37 1.48
CA ASP A 32 -3.62 -7.48 0.66
C ASP A 32 -3.37 -7.03 -0.79
N VAL A 33 -2.67 -5.91 -1.00
CA VAL A 33 -2.35 -5.41 -2.35
C VAL A 33 -1.42 -6.37 -3.11
N THR A 34 -0.46 -6.98 -2.42
CA THR A 34 0.46 -7.97 -3.00
C THR A 34 -0.30 -9.22 -3.43
N ALA A 35 -1.18 -9.73 -2.56
CA ALA A 35 -2.02 -10.89 -2.87
C ALA A 35 -2.99 -10.60 -4.03
N ALA A 36 -3.65 -9.43 -4.02
CA ALA A 36 -4.53 -8.99 -5.10
C ALA A 36 -3.80 -8.93 -6.44
N TRP A 37 -2.57 -8.41 -6.48
CA TRP A 37 -1.75 -8.35 -7.69
C TRP A 37 -1.53 -9.73 -8.34
N TYR A 38 -1.12 -10.72 -7.56
CA TYR A 38 -0.90 -12.08 -8.09
C TYR A 38 -2.20 -12.82 -8.40
N LYS A 39 -3.28 -12.48 -7.70
CA LYS A 39 -4.61 -13.06 -7.96
C LYS A 39 -5.20 -12.60 -9.30
N LEU A 40 -4.88 -11.38 -9.75
CA LEU A 40 -5.30 -10.91 -11.08
C LEU A 40 -4.75 -11.77 -12.21
N ASN A 41 -3.49 -12.18 -12.12
CA ASN A 41 -2.89 -13.10 -13.05
C ASN A 41 -1.65 -13.78 -12.43
N PRO A 42 -1.65 -15.12 -12.30
CA PRO A 42 -0.49 -15.87 -11.81
C PRO A 42 0.79 -15.61 -12.62
N ALA A 43 0.66 -15.29 -13.91
CA ALA A 43 1.81 -14.96 -14.76
C ALA A 43 2.58 -13.71 -14.28
N PHE A 44 1.96 -12.84 -13.48
CA PHE A 44 2.64 -11.68 -12.91
C PHE A 44 3.74 -12.08 -11.94
N GLU A 45 3.64 -13.24 -11.28
CA GLU A 45 4.66 -13.74 -10.35
C GLU A 45 6.00 -13.96 -11.05
N THR A 46 5.98 -14.49 -12.27
CA THR A 46 7.18 -14.76 -13.08
C THR A 46 7.98 -13.49 -13.41
N TYR A 47 7.28 -12.37 -13.64
CA TYR A 47 7.89 -11.13 -14.12
C TYR A 47 8.03 -10.07 -13.03
N THR A 48 7.40 -10.23 -11.87
CA THR A 48 7.42 -9.24 -10.80
C THR A 48 8.59 -9.48 -9.86
N THR A 49 9.56 -8.57 -9.87
CA THR A 49 10.74 -8.63 -9.00
C THR A 49 10.43 -8.11 -7.59
N SER A 50 9.58 -7.09 -7.47
CA SER A 50 9.17 -6.57 -6.16
C SER A 50 7.92 -5.72 -6.25
N ILE A 51 7.11 -5.77 -5.19
CA ILE A 51 5.90 -4.95 -5.03
C ILE A 51 6.05 -4.06 -3.80
N ARG A 52 5.68 -2.79 -3.93
CA ARG A 52 5.65 -1.84 -2.82
C ARG A 52 4.41 -0.96 -2.92
N PHE A 53 3.59 -0.97 -1.88
CA PHE A 53 2.50 -0.01 -1.72
C PHE A 53 2.91 1.10 -0.74
N ASP A 54 2.89 2.35 -1.20
CA ASP A 54 3.18 3.53 -0.39
C ASP A 54 2.33 4.71 -0.84
N ARG A 55 1.74 5.45 0.13
CA ARG A 55 0.94 6.65 -0.11
C ARG A 55 -0.04 6.49 -1.29
N GLU A 56 -0.86 5.44 -1.25
CA GLU A 56 -1.88 5.15 -2.27
C GLU A 56 -1.31 4.87 -3.67
N THR A 57 0.00 4.66 -3.78
CA THR A 57 0.71 4.35 -5.02
C THR A 57 1.28 2.94 -4.95
N LEU A 58 0.91 2.11 -5.93
CA LEU A 58 1.49 0.79 -6.11
C LEU A 58 2.69 0.88 -7.05
N PHE A 59 3.85 0.51 -6.55
CA PHE A 59 5.08 0.38 -7.31
C PHE A 59 5.33 -1.11 -7.57
N VAL A 60 5.43 -1.48 -8.84
CA VAL A 60 5.74 -2.85 -9.28
C VAL A 60 7.01 -2.78 -10.11
N ASN A 61 8.06 -3.46 -9.65
CA ASN A 61 9.27 -3.64 -10.45
C ASN A 61 9.10 -4.93 -11.27
N LEU A 62 9.28 -4.82 -12.57
CA LEU A 62 9.17 -5.92 -13.53
C LEU A 62 10.53 -6.22 -14.14
N SER A 63 10.85 -7.50 -14.27
CA SER A 63 12.12 -8.00 -14.83
C SER A 63 12.23 -7.83 -16.35
N SER A 64 11.10 -7.74 -17.06
CA SER A 64 11.04 -7.63 -18.52
C SER A 64 10.51 -6.26 -18.96
N SER A 65 11.32 -5.55 -19.77
CA SER A 65 10.92 -4.28 -20.37
C SER A 65 9.77 -4.43 -21.37
N VAL A 66 9.74 -5.55 -22.12
CA VAL A 66 8.64 -5.84 -23.07
C VAL A 66 7.34 -6.04 -22.30
N PHE A 67 7.36 -6.88 -21.25
CA PHE A 67 6.17 -7.14 -20.45
C PHE A 67 5.69 -5.88 -19.71
N ARG A 68 6.63 -5.03 -19.26
CA ARG A 68 6.31 -3.73 -18.68
C ARG A 68 5.60 -2.82 -19.68
N GLU A 69 6.07 -2.78 -20.92
CA GLU A 69 5.46 -1.98 -21.98
C GLU A 69 4.04 -2.47 -22.29
N GLU A 70 3.85 -3.77 -22.48
CA GLU A 70 2.54 -4.39 -22.67
C GLU A 70 1.57 -4.09 -21.51
N LEU A 71 2.02 -4.28 -20.26
CA LEU A 71 1.21 -3.94 -19.08
C LEU A 71 0.94 -2.44 -18.94
N SER A 72 1.81 -1.59 -19.45
CA SER A 72 1.64 -0.14 -19.36
C SER A 72 0.41 0.34 -20.13
N TYR A 73 0.08 -0.31 -21.26
CA TYR A 73 -1.15 -0.04 -22.01
C TYR A 73 -2.41 -0.43 -21.21
N GLY A 74 -2.32 -1.46 -20.36
CA GLY A 74 -3.41 -1.95 -19.52
C GLY A 74 -3.44 -1.40 -18.09
N LYS A 75 -2.49 -0.53 -17.70
CA LYS A 75 -2.26 -0.17 -16.29
C LYS A 75 -3.48 0.45 -15.59
N GLU A 76 -4.29 1.22 -16.31
CA GLU A 76 -5.49 1.84 -15.75
C GLU A 76 -6.55 0.79 -15.41
N LYS A 77 -6.76 -0.18 -16.31
CA LYS A 77 -7.65 -1.32 -16.08
C LYS A 77 -7.16 -2.17 -14.90
N ILE A 78 -5.86 -2.43 -14.84
CA ILE A 78 -5.25 -3.17 -13.73
C ILE A 78 -5.49 -2.44 -12.40
N ARG A 79 -5.30 -1.11 -12.36
CA ARG A 79 -5.59 -0.33 -11.15
C ARG A 79 -7.04 -0.48 -10.71
N THR A 80 -7.99 -0.40 -11.64
CA THR A 80 -9.42 -0.57 -11.34
C THR A 80 -9.67 -1.97 -10.77
N MET A 81 -9.20 -3.01 -11.45
CA MET A 81 -9.38 -4.40 -11.00
C MET A 81 -8.75 -4.67 -9.64
N LEU A 82 -7.60 -4.05 -9.32
CA LEU A 82 -7.00 -4.16 -7.98
C LEU A 82 -7.88 -3.53 -6.91
N ASN A 83 -8.43 -2.34 -7.14
CA ASN A 83 -9.33 -1.70 -6.18
C ASN A 83 -10.65 -2.48 -6.01
N GLU A 84 -11.17 -3.07 -7.09
CA GLU A 84 -12.34 -3.96 -7.06
C GLU A 84 -12.06 -5.21 -6.21
N GLU A 85 -10.91 -5.85 -6.42
CA GLU A 85 -10.49 -7.03 -5.64
C GLU A 85 -10.26 -6.69 -4.15
N LEU A 86 -9.79 -5.47 -3.85
CA LEU A 86 -9.62 -4.99 -2.48
C LEU A 86 -10.93 -4.51 -1.85
N GLY A 87 -12.01 -4.37 -2.62
CA GLY A 87 -13.32 -3.87 -2.18
C GLY A 87 -13.33 -2.39 -1.75
N ARG A 88 -12.26 -1.64 -2.05
CA ARG A 88 -12.09 -0.22 -1.71
C ARG A 88 -11.10 0.45 -2.65
N GLU A 89 -11.32 1.74 -2.92
CA GLU A 89 -10.43 2.55 -3.76
C GLU A 89 -9.21 3.05 -2.96
N VAL A 90 -8.18 2.21 -2.87
CA VAL A 90 -6.94 2.51 -2.11
C VAL A 90 -5.73 2.76 -3.01
N ILE A 91 -5.70 2.21 -4.22
CA ILE A 91 -4.64 2.42 -5.21
C ILE A 91 -5.07 3.53 -6.15
N LYS A 92 -4.53 4.73 -5.96
CA LYS A 92 -4.76 5.88 -6.84
C LYS A 92 -3.81 5.90 -8.03
N LYS A 93 -2.61 5.33 -7.88
CA LYS A 93 -1.59 5.36 -8.93
C LYS A 93 -0.87 4.02 -9.01
N LEU A 94 -0.67 3.53 -10.23
CA LEU A 94 0.14 2.35 -10.54
C LEU A 94 1.40 2.80 -11.31
N ILE A 95 2.56 2.44 -10.79
CA ILE A 95 3.86 2.72 -11.39
C ILE A 95 4.57 1.40 -11.66
N LEU A 96 4.77 1.10 -12.94
CA LEU A 96 5.52 -0.05 -13.42
C LEU A 96 6.97 0.39 -13.69
N ARG A 97 7.94 -0.33 -13.14
CA ARG A 97 9.38 -0.01 -13.17
C ARG A 97 10.21 -1.19 -13.63
#